data_AF-A0A1V2L1L0-F1
#
_entry.id   AF-A0A1V2L1L0-F1
#
_cell.length_a   1.000
_cell.length_b   1.000
_cell.length_c   1.000
_cell.angle_alpha   90.00
_cell.angle_beta   90.00
_cell.angle_gamma   90.00
#
_symmetry.space_group_name_H-M   'P 1'
#
loop_
_entity.id
_entity.type
_entity.pdbx_description
1 polymer ?
#
loop_
_entity_poly.entity_id
_entity_poly.type
_entity_poly.pdbx_seq_one_letter_code
_entity_poly.pdbx_strand_id
1 'polypeptide(L)'
;MQTLFSLPEYQQRFAQQSFSDLDETNDVRFQLVKMAKGLTSGESSIAGKDGVSNWCGHEEFSSMRQQDAFEFWNHVLDKVDSIDPELNDIFRFVTVDKFKFPNNEVTLKRQLNENMTLQVDIELDHVDDKGTKHYKRQEFLESLINTLHQRKLIGKVDALTQLMAMGFTELRATKALHGTNNGSVEEAMEWLMPRLDDPTLDDPVVLRKNTNDGDASVDAGQVSMLQDMGFSEKLATKALIVNKNNAEAAVEWLFSHPDDDGELPKVISSTAKIDELLQKDGVSPDYKLKAVVCHKGTQVTSGHYVAFIKKGDRWVLFNDEKVVDVTGDNKSWEEIERNGYVYVWERA
;
A
#
# COMPACT_ATOMS: atom_id res chain seq x y z
N MET A 1 -4.90 13.56 6.46
CA MET A 1 -6.00 14.53 6.20
C MET A 1 -5.58 15.79 5.46
N GLN A 2 -4.68 16.63 6.00
CA GLN A 2 -4.25 17.88 5.33
C GLN A 2 -3.79 17.67 3.88
N THR A 3 -2.96 16.64 3.66
CA THR A 3 -2.50 16.23 2.33
C THR A 3 -3.65 15.82 1.41
N LEU A 4 -4.56 14.97 1.88
CA LEU A 4 -5.71 14.47 1.09
C LEU A 4 -6.60 15.62 0.62
N PHE A 5 -6.99 16.52 1.54
CA PHE A 5 -7.80 17.70 1.23
C PHE A 5 -7.01 18.84 0.56
N SER A 6 -5.73 18.65 0.26
CA SER A 6 -4.99 19.57 -0.62
C SER A 6 -5.18 19.22 -2.10
N LEU A 7 -5.71 18.04 -2.40
CA LEU A 7 -5.99 17.57 -3.75
C LEU A 7 -7.31 18.18 -4.26
N PRO A 8 -7.33 18.73 -5.49
CA PRO A 8 -8.51 19.38 -6.05
C PRO A 8 -9.75 18.48 -6.06
N GLU A 9 -9.59 17.18 -6.33
CA GLU A 9 -10.69 16.21 -6.45
C GLU A 9 -11.41 16.03 -5.13
N TYR A 10 -10.67 15.89 -4.03
CA TYR A 10 -11.24 15.82 -2.67
C TYR A 10 -11.90 17.14 -2.26
N GLN A 11 -11.30 18.28 -2.60
CA GLN A 11 -11.90 19.58 -2.31
C GLN A 11 -13.23 19.76 -3.04
N GLN A 12 -13.26 19.48 -4.35
CA GLN A 12 -14.47 19.62 -5.16
C GLN A 12 -15.57 18.67 -4.69
N ARG A 13 -15.21 17.42 -4.36
CA ARG A 13 -16.19 16.39 -3.97
C ARG A 13 -16.87 16.69 -2.65
N PHE A 14 -16.13 17.16 -1.64
CA PHE A 14 -16.64 17.31 -0.27
C PHE A 14 -16.93 18.76 0.14
N ALA A 15 -16.23 19.77 -0.37
CA ALA A 15 -16.44 21.15 0.08
C ALA A 15 -17.79 21.73 -0.37
N GLN A 16 -18.34 21.23 -1.48
CA GLN A 16 -19.62 21.70 -2.04
C GLN A 16 -20.86 21.03 -1.42
N GLN A 17 -20.69 19.98 -0.62
CA GLN A 17 -21.82 19.23 -0.05
C GLN A 17 -22.47 20.00 1.11
N SER A 18 -23.80 19.95 1.21
CA SER A 18 -24.52 20.49 2.36
C SER A 18 -24.45 19.52 3.54
N PHE A 19 -24.47 20.05 4.76
CA PHE A 19 -24.62 19.24 5.96
C PHE A 19 -26.05 18.72 6.15
N SER A 20 -27.04 19.32 5.47
CA SER A 20 -28.47 19.05 5.68
C SER A 20 -28.90 17.62 5.37
N ASP A 21 -28.14 16.91 4.54
CA ASP A 21 -28.45 15.55 4.07
C ASP A 21 -27.63 14.46 4.76
N LEU A 22 -26.86 14.82 5.81
CA LEU A 22 -25.86 13.96 6.45
C LEU A 22 -26.13 13.80 7.95
N ASP A 23 -25.94 12.59 8.47
CA ASP A 23 -26.06 12.31 9.91
C ASP A 23 -24.77 12.69 10.64
N GLU A 24 -24.87 13.55 11.65
CA GLU A 24 -23.73 14.07 12.40
C GLU A 24 -23.00 13.00 13.24
N THR A 25 -23.72 11.95 13.64
CA THR A 25 -23.28 11.07 14.73
C THR A 25 -22.47 9.85 14.29
N ASN A 26 -22.65 9.36 13.06
CA ASN A 26 -21.95 8.17 12.60
C ASN A 26 -21.64 8.13 11.09
N ASP A 27 -21.86 9.21 10.35
CA ASP A 27 -21.58 9.23 8.92
C ASP A 27 -20.13 9.67 8.64
N VAL A 28 -19.36 8.76 8.05
CA VAL A 28 -18.00 9.03 7.52
C VAL A 28 -18.03 10.25 6.60
N ARG A 29 -19.08 10.36 5.77
CA ARG A 29 -19.25 11.47 4.82
C ARG A 29 -19.46 12.79 5.55
N PHE A 30 -20.21 12.82 6.66
CA PHE A 30 -20.36 14.02 7.49
C PHE A 30 -18.99 14.50 8.00
N GLN A 31 -18.18 13.59 8.55
CA GLN A 31 -16.85 13.95 9.07
C GLN A 31 -15.92 14.46 7.96
N LEU A 32 -15.94 13.83 6.78
CA LEU A 32 -15.15 14.29 5.62
C LEU A 32 -15.59 15.66 5.12
N VAL A 33 -16.90 15.94 5.02
CA VAL A 33 -17.42 17.26 4.65
C VAL A 33 -17.06 18.32 5.69
N LYS A 34 -17.19 17.98 6.99
CA LYS A 34 -16.80 18.85 8.10
C LYS A 34 -15.32 19.23 8.00
N MET A 35 -14.45 18.27 7.72
CA MET A 35 -13.03 18.52 7.51
C MET A 35 -12.74 19.35 6.28
N ALA A 36 -13.33 19.01 5.13
CA ALA A 36 -13.14 19.72 3.88
C ALA A 36 -13.44 21.21 4.08
N LYS A 37 -14.58 21.52 4.70
CA LYS A 37 -14.99 22.90 4.99
C LYS A 37 -14.09 23.56 6.04
N GLY A 38 -13.74 22.88 7.13
CA GLY A 38 -12.87 23.45 8.16
C GLY A 38 -11.47 23.81 7.65
N LEU A 39 -10.93 23.02 6.71
CA LEU A 39 -9.61 23.24 6.12
C LEU A 39 -9.59 24.25 4.97
N THR A 40 -10.72 24.44 4.26
CA THR A 40 -10.81 25.32 3.09
C THR A 40 -11.37 26.71 3.41
N SER A 41 -12.30 26.82 4.37
CA SER A 41 -12.98 28.08 4.71
C SER A 41 -12.22 28.94 5.72
N GLY A 42 -11.23 28.40 6.42
CA GLY A 42 -10.56 29.09 7.53
C GLY A 42 -11.43 29.22 8.80
N GLU A 43 -12.67 28.73 8.79
CA GLU A 43 -13.57 28.66 9.94
C GLU A 43 -13.25 27.41 10.77
N SER A 44 -12.05 27.34 11.33
CA SER A 44 -11.68 26.27 12.29
C SER A 44 -12.53 26.32 13.58
N SER A 45 -13.35 27.35 13.76
CA SER A 45 -14.21 27.59 14.93
C SER A 45 -15.50 26.77 14.95
N ILE A 46 -15.87 26.06 13.87
CA ILE A 46 -17.01 25.10 13.88
C ILE A 46 -16.52 23.67 14.16
N ALA A 47 -15.20 23.44 14.16
CA ALA A 47 -14.65 22.22 14.72
C ALA A 47 -14.83 22.28 16.24
N GLY A 48 -15.90 21.66 16.74
CA GLY A 48 -16.07 21.37 18.16
C GLY A 48 -14.76 20.86 18.74
N LYS A 49 -14.45 21.30 19.97
CA LYS A 49 -13.23 21.05 20.73
C LYS A 49 -12.86 19.57 20.93
N ASP A 50 -13.72 18.67 20.49
CA ASP A 50 -13.45 17.26 20.45
C ASP A 50 -12.69 17.01 19.14
N GLY A 51 -11.39 16.76 19.30
CA GLY A 51 -10.54 16.30 18.21
C GLY A 51 -11.20 15.14 17.46
N VAL A 52 -10.65 14.80 16.31
CA VAL A 52 -11.19 13.79 15.41
C VAL A 52 -10.96 12.38 15.99
N SER A 53 -11.54 12.12 17.17
CA SER A 53 -11.15 11.07 18.10
C SER A 53 -11.91 9.78 17.89
N ASN A 54 -12.71 9.68 16.82
CA ASN A 54 -13.48 8.48 16.53
C ASN A 54 -13.70 8.29 15.03
N TRP A 55 -12.61 8.10 14.27
CA TRP A 55 -12.70 7.66 12.88
C TRP A 55 -13.24 6.23 12.83
N CYS A 56 -14.57 6.12 12.85
CA CYS A 56 -15.33 4.98 12.34
C CYS A 56 -15.01 3.61 12.99
N GLY A 57 -14.80 3.60 14.31
CA GLY A 57 -14.80 2.37 15.11
C GLY A 57 -13.59 1.44 14.93
N HIS A 58 -12.50 1.92 14.32
CA HIS A 58 -11.27 1.13 14.26
C HIS A 58 -10.59 1.09 15.64
N GLU A 59 -10.25 -0.10 16.15
CA GLU A 59 -9.72 -0.28 17.50
C GLU A 59 -8.48 0.59 17.76
N GLU A 60 -7.58 0.68 16.77
CA GLU A 60 -6.33 1.44 16.91
C GLU A 60 -6.55 2.96 16.76
N PHE A 61 -7.37 3.41 15.79
CA PHE A 61 -7.59 4.84 15.54
C PHE A 61 -8.62 5.48 16.47
N SER A 62 -9.36 4.67 17.22
CA SER A 62 -10.18 5.12 18.35
C SER A 62 -9.35 5.26 19.64
N SER A 63 -8.14 4.71 19.67
CA SER A 63 -7.23 4.88 20.78
C SER A 63 -6.54 6.25 20.74
N MET A 64 -6.23 6.82 21.89
CA MET A 64 -5.44 8.06 22.00
C MET A 64 -3.92 7.82 21.87
N ARG A 65 -3.50 6.68 21.31
CA ARG A 65 -2.08 6.34 21.12
C ARG A 65 -1.56 6.91 19.81
N GLN A 66 -0.24 7.01 19.68
CA GLN A 66 0.40 7.36 18.41
C GLN A 66 0.21 6.24 17.40
N GLN A 67 -0.05 6.60 16.15
CA GLN A 67 -0.40 5.70 15.05
C GLN A 67 0.49 5.97 13.84
N ASP A 68 0.63 4.99 12.95
CA ASP A 68 1.38 5.15 11.70
C ASP A 68 0.58 5.95 10.66
N ALA A 69 1.26 6.87 9.96
CA ALA A 69 0.61 7.75 9.00
C ALA A 69 0.19 7.05 7.71
N PHE A 70 0.91 6.01 7.28
CA PHE A 70 0.59 5.25 6.08
C PHE A 70 -0.57 4.27 6.34
N GLU A 71 -0.60 3.61 7.51
CA GLU A 71 -1.76 2.81 7.93
C GLU A 71 -3.01 3.66 8.04
N PHE A 72 -2.92 4.84 8.68
CA PHE A 72 -4.04 5.77 8.73
C PHE A 72 -4.47 6.26 7.33
N TRP A 73 -3.51 6.50 6.43
CA TRP A 73 -3.81 6.87 5.05
C TRP A 73 -4.65 5.80 4.33
N ASN A 74 -4.21 4.55 4.36
CA ASN A 74 -4.93 3.44 3.73
C ASN A 74 -6.30 3.23 4.36
N HIS A 75 -6.40 3.31 5.70
CA HIS A 75 -7.68 3.23 6.39
C HIS A 75 -8.68 4.31 5.93
N VAL A 76 -8.21 5.55 5.77
CA VAL A 76 -9.04 6.64 5.25
C VAL A 76 -9.44 6.38 3.80
N LEU A 77 -8.53 5.88 2.96
CA LEU A 77 -8.86 5.52 1.58
C LEU A 77 -9.95 4.43 1.54
N ASP A 78 -9.84 3.37 2.32
CA ASP A 78 -10.85 2.30 2.40
C ASP A 78 -12.23 2.85 2.80
N LYS A 79 -12.26 3.78 3.77
CA LYS A 79 -13.51 4.46 4.20
C LYS A 79 -14.05 5.40 3.12
N VAL A 80 -13.20 6.02 2.33
CA VAL A 80 -13.61 6.83 1.18
C VAL A 80 -14.17 5.93 0.08
N ASP A 81 -13.55 4.78 -0.19
CA ASP A 81 -14.04 3.83 -1.19
C ASP A 81 -15.40 3.24 -0.83
N SER A 82 -15.69 3.05 0.46
CA SER A 82 -17.01 2.57 0.88
C SER A 82 -18.13 3.58 0.61
N ILE A 83 -17.82 4.88 0.54
CA ILE A 83 -18.81 5.95 0.30
C ILE A 83 -18.78 6.48 -1.14
N ASP A 84 -17.63 6.42 -1.80
CA ASP A 84 -17.35 7.01 -3.10
C ASP A 84 -16.17 6.29 -3.79
N PRO A 85 -16.44 5.12 -4.40
CA PRO A 85 -15.41 4.27 -4.98
C PRO A 85 -14.61 4.90 -6.13
N GLU A 86 -15.13 5.97 -6.75
CA GLU A 86 -14.50 6.63 -7.90
C GLU A 86 -13.52 7.73 -7.47
N LEU A 87 -13.62 8.24 -6.23
CA LEU A 87 -12.76 9.35 -5.79
C LEU A 87 -11.30 8.94 -5.66
N ASN A 88 -11.05 7.71 -5.20
CA ASN A 88 -9.71 7.16 -5.05
C ASN A 88 -9.08 6.73 -6.39
N ASP A 89 -9.81 6.80 -7.51
CA ASP A 89 -9.26 6.50 -8.84
C ASP A 89 -8.05 7.37 -9.20
N ILE A 90 -7.91 8.55 -8.58
CA ILE A 90 -6.74 9.42 -8.78
C ILE A 90 -5.42 8.81 -8.28
N PHE A 91 -5.50 7.85 -7.34
CA PHE A 91 -4.34 7.14 -6.82
C PHE A 91 -4.12 5.79 -7.51
N ARG A 92 -5.13 5.28 -8.21
CA ARG A 92 -5.08 3.94 -8.81
C ARG A 92 -4.20 3.91 -10.06
N PHE A 93 -3.28 2.96 -10.07
CA PHE A 93 -2.43 2.66 -11.22
C PHE A 93 -2.29 1.14 -11.39
N VAL A 94 -1.91 0.72 -12.60
CA VAL A 94 -1.68 -0.69 -12.91
C VAL A 94 -0.19 -0.97 -12.87
N THR A 95 0.24 -1.94 -12.05
CA THR A 95 1.57 -2.51 -12.17
C THR A 95 1.54 -3.71 -13.11
N VAL A 96 2.60 -3.86 -13.90
CA VAL A 96 2.78 -5.00 -14.81
C VAL A 96 4.08 -5.70 -14.46
N ASP A 97 3.96 -6.85 -13.80
CA ASP A 97 5.10 -7.72 -13.55
C ASP A 97 5.37 -8.59 -14.78
N LYS A 98 6.59 -8.49 -15.31
CA LYS A 98 7.04 -9.29 -16.44
C LYS A 98 7.91 -10.44 -15.97
N PHE A 99 7.38 -11.66 -16.09
CA PHE A 99 8.11 -12.88 -15.80
C PHE A 99 8.71 -13.43 -17.10
N LYS A 100 10.03 -13.59 -17.15
CA LYS A 100 10.72 -14.31 -18.22
C LYS A 100 11.20 -15.66 -17.69
N PHE A 101 10.73 -16.73 -18.30
CA PHE A 101 11.10 -18.09 -17.93
C PHE A 101 12.35 -18.56 -18.68
N PRO A 102 13.07 -19.59 -18.20
CA PRO A 102 14.27 -20.13 -18.85
C PRO A 102 14.02 -20.63 -20.29
N ASN A 103 12.80 -21.06 -20.59
CA ASN A 103 12.35 -21.46 -21.93
C ASN A 103 12.06 -20.27 -22.87
N ASN A 104 12.45 -19.04 -22.48
CA ASN A 104 12.13 -17.78 -23.15
C ASN A 104 10.64 -17.41 -23.25
N GLU A 105 9.75 -18.13 -22.57
CA GLU A 105 8.36 -17.69 -22.43
C GLU A 105 8.27 -16.45 -21.53
N VAL A 106 7.31 -15.59 -21.84
CA VAL A 106 7.05 -14.36 -21.09
C VAL A 106 5.61 -14.35 -20.63
N THR A 107 5.40 -14.21 -19.33
CA THR A 107 4.07 -14.01 -18.72
C THR A 107 4.02 -12.62 -18.09
N LEU A 108 2.92 -11.91 -18.34
CA LEU A 108 2.64 -10.61 -17.73
C LEU A 108 1.56 -10.79 -16.67
N LYS A 109 1.82 -10.34 -15.45
CA LYS A 109 0.82 -10.24 -14.39
C LYS A 109 0.49 -8.77 -14.20
N ARG A 110 -0.79 -8.44 -14.27
CA ARG A 110 -1.30 -7.07 -14.10
C ARG A 110 -1.98 -6.98 -12.75
N GLN A 111 -1.70 -5.94 -11.98
CA GLN A 111 -2.32 -5.71 -10.67
C GLN A 111 -2.69 -4.23 -10.54
N LEU A 112 -3.86 -3.98 -9.96
CA LEU A 112 -4.30 -2.64 -9.60
C LEU A 112 -3.70 -2.30 -8.23
N ASN A 113 -3.04 -1.15 -8.13
CA ASN A 113 -2.41 -0.66 -6.91
C ASN A 113 -2.75 0.83 -6.71
N GLU A 114 -2.66 1.29 -5.47
CA GLU A 114 -2.94 2.69 -5.09
C GLU A 114 -1.72 3.41 -4.50
N ASN A 115 -0.69 2.64 -4.15
CA ASN A 115 0.56 3.14 -3.62
C ASN A 115 1.73 2.30 -4.14
N MET A 116 2.92 2.89 -4.10
CA MET A 116 4.17 2.23 -4.47
C MET A 116 5.12 2.30 -3.27
N THR A 117 5.55 1.15 -2.78
CA THR A 117 6.57 1.05 -1.73
C THR A 117 7.96 1.08 -2.37
N LEU A 118 8.78 2.03 -1.97
CA LEU A 118 10.18 2.09 -2.39
C LEU A 118 11.03 1.22 -1.46
N GLN A 119 11.87 0.39 -2.07
CA GLN A 119 12.84 -0.40 -1.33
C GLN A 119 14.00 0.49 -0.88
N VAL A 120 14.36 0.37 0.40
CA VAL A 120 15.46 1.10 1.02
C VAL A 120 16.58 0.11 1.34
N ASP A 121 17.77 0.35 0.78
CA ASP A 121 18.97 -0.44 1.00
C ASP A 121 19.60 -0.02 2.34
N ILE A 122 19.52 -0.90 3.33
CA ILE A 122 19.99 -0.60 4.68
C ILE A 122 21.48 -0.95 4.79
N GLU A 123 22.35 0.05 4.60
CA GLU A 123 23.80 -0.07 4.82
C GLU A 123 24.17 0.50 6.20
N LEU A 124 24.84 -0.29 7.04
CA LEU A 124 25.39 0.19 8.31
C LEU A 124 26.61 1.07 8.03
N ASP A 125 26.59 2.31 8.50
CA ASP A 125 27.71 3.25 8.37
C ASP A 125 28.71 3.04 9.51
N HIS A 126 28.27 3.24 10.75
CA HIS A 126 29.10 2.98 11.93
C HIS A 126 28.24 2.66 13.17
N VAL A 127 28.90 2.20 14.23
CA VAL A 127 28.29 1.99 15.54
C VAL A 127 28.97 2.92 16.54
N ASP A 128 28.18 3.75 17.21
CA ASP A 128 28.69 4.65 18.24
C ASP A 128 29.29 3.90 19.43
N ASP A 129 30.09 4.59 20.25
CA ASP A 129 30.62 4.09 21.53
C ASP A 129 29.54 3.57 22.50
N LYS A 130 28.28 3.97 22.28
CA LYS A 130 27.10 3.54 23.05
C LYS A 130 26.39 2.32 22.45
N GLY A 131 26.93 1.72 21.39
CA GLY A 131 26.33 0.59 20.68
C GLY A 131 25.15 0.96 19.77
N THR A 132 24.94 2.25 19.46
CA THR A 132 23.87 2.71 18.57
C THR A 132 24.31 2.58 17.13
N LYS A 133 23.53 1.88 16.30
CA LYS A 133 23.79 1.70 14.87
C LYS A 133 23.37 2.94 14.09
N HIS A 134 24.29 3.52 13.34
CA HIS A 134 24.03 4.57 12.37
C HIS A 134 24.05 3.97 10.98
N TYR A 135 23.00 4.25 10.21
CA TYR A 135 22.85 3.76 8.86
C TYR A 135 23.17 4.86 7.88
N LYS A 136 23.71 4.47 6.72
CA LYS A 136 24.02 5.39 5.65
C LYS A 136 22.72 5.98 5.10
N ARG A 137 22.75 7.28 4.82
CA ARG A 137 21.64 7.98 4.20
C ARG A 137 21.44 7.47 2.77
N GLN A 138 20.20 7.15 2.43
CA GLN A 138 19.81 6.80 1.07
C GLN A 138 18.99 7.93 0.45
N GLU A 139 19.33 8.31 -0.77
CA GLU A 139 18.60 9.34 -1.51
C GLU A 139 17.34 8.75 -2.16
N PHE A 140 16.23 9.49 -2.12
CA PHE A 140 14.95 9.06 -2.71
C PHE A 140 15.08 8.62 -4.16
N LEU A 141 15.83 9.37 -4.97
CA LEU A 141 15.99 9.07 -6.40
C LEU A 141 16.72 7.73 -6.61
N GLU A 142 17.65 7.38 -5.73
CA GLU A 142 18.34 6.09 -5.79
C GLU A 142 17.39 4.95 -5.43
N SER A 143 16.58 5.08 -4.37
CA SER A 143 15.55 4.09 -4.01
C SER A 143 14.51 3.93 -5.12
N LEU A 144 14.08 5.03 -5.74
CA LEU A 144 13.14 5.01 -6.87
C LEU A 144 13.74 4.29 -8.07
N ILE A 145 14.98 4.63 -8.45
CA ILE A 145 15.69 3.97 -9.55
C ILE A 145 15.85 2.47 -9.24
N ASN A 146 16.26 2.10 -8.04
CA ASN A 146 16.46 0.70 -7.64
C ASN A 146 15.14 -0.09 -7.70
N THR A 147 14.04 0.52 -7.24
CA THR A 147 12.70 -0.08 -7.25
C THR A 147 12.18 -0.24 -8.69
N LEU A 148 12.25 0.81 -9.51
CA LEU A 148 11.72 0.79 -10.88
C LEU A 148 12.57 -0.02 -11.87
N HIS A 149 13.91 0.03 -11.72
CA HIS A 149 14.82 -0.70 -12.60
C HIS A 149 15.06 -2.13 -12.13
N GLN A 150 14.36 -2.60 -11.08
CA GLN A 150 14.55 -3.89 -10.42
C GLN A 150 15.99 -4.36 -10.57
N ARG A 151 16.91 -3.59 -9.96
CA ARG A 151 18.34 -3.60 -10.27
C ARG A 151 18.83 -5.03 -10.58
N LYS A 152 18.89 -5.31 -11.87
CA LYS A 152 19.79 -6.28 -12.49
C LYS A 152 19.51 -7.77 -12.22
N LEU A 153 18.38 -8.27 -12.73
CA LEU A 153 18.27 -9.66 -13.22
C LEU A 153 19.37 -10.02 -14.25
N ILE A 154 20.11 -9.03 -14.76
CA ILE A 154 21.29 -9.22 -15.61
C ILE A 154 22.46 -9.86 -14.82
N GLY A 155 22.65 -9.52 -13.54
CA GLY A 155 23.66 -10.18 -12.70
C GLY A 155 23.28 -11.61 -12.34
N LYS A 156 21.97 -11.89 -12.27
CA LYS A 156 21.42 -13.23 -12.10
C LYS A 156 21.71 -14.14 -13.28
N VAL A 157 21.68 -13.64 -14.53
CA VAL A 157 22.07 -14.44 -15.69
C VAL A 157 23.59 -14.65 -15.71
N ASP A 158 24.38 -13.62 -15.45
CA ASP A 158 25.85 -13.74 -15.52
C ASP A 158 26.42 -14.70 -14.45
N ALA A 159 25.99 -14.59 -13.19
CA ALA A 159 26.43 -15.47 -12.11
C ALA A 159 25.92 -16.91 -12.28
N LEU A 160 24.67 -17.07 -12.71
CA LEU A 160 24.09 -18.39 -12.99
C LEU A 160 24.75 -19.03 -14.22
N THR A 161 25.07 -18.25 -15.25
CA THR A 161 25.81 -18.72 -16.43
C THR A 161 27.23 -19.14 -16.07
N GLN A 162 27.91 -18.41 -15.18
CA GLN A 162 29.24 -18.79 -14.69
C GLN A 162 29.20 -20.08 -13.86
N LEU A 163 28.23 -20.23 -12.95
CA LEU A 163 28.06 -21.47 -12.18
C LEU A 163 27.68 -22.66 -13.06
N MET A 164 26.83 -22.46 -14.07
CA MET A 164 26.54 -23.48 -15.08
C MET A 164 27.76 -23.83 -15.92
N ALA A 165 28.59 -22.85 -16.29
CA ALA A 165 29.84 -23.07 -17.02
C ALA A 165 30.88 -23.85 -16.19
N MET A 166 30.82 -23.77 -14.86
CA MET A 166 31.63 -24.56 -13.93
C MET A 166 31.13 -26.01 -13.75
N GLY A 167 29.98 -26.36 -14.33
CA GLY A 167 29.44 -27.72 -14.33
C GLY A 167 28.34 -27.98 -13.28
N PHE A 168 27.87 -26.96 -12.57
CA PHE A 168 26.73 -27.10 -11.68
C PHE A 168 25.41 -27.11 -12.45
N THR A 169 24.43 -27.92 -12.01
CA THR A 169 23.09 -27.92 -12.59
C THR A 169 22.38 -26.60 -12.30
N GLU A 170 21.49 -26.18 -13.20
CA GLU A 170 20.73 -24.93 -13.06
C GLU A 170 19.96 -24.85 -11.72
N LEU A 171 19.41 -25.98 -11.28
CA LEU A 171 18.69 -26.13 -10.00
C LEU A 171 19.59 -25.90 -8.77
N ARG A 172 20.82 -26.42 -8.81
CA ARG A 172 21.79 -26.24 -7.73
C ARG A 172 22.31 -24.81 -7.69
N ALA A 173 22.63 -24.23 -8.85
CA ALA A 173 23.10 -22.84 -8.96
C ALA A 173 22.03 -21.85 -8.49
N THR A 174 20.76 -22.06 -8.84
CA THR A 174 19.63 -21.23 -8.40
C THR A 174 19.37 -21.34 -6.89
N LYS A 175 19.38 -22.57 -6.33
CA LYS A 175 19.24 -22.78 -4.88
C LYS A 175 20.40 -22.17 -4.09
N ALA A 176 21.62 -22.23 -4.61
CA ALA A 176 22.79 -21.64 -3.96
C ALA A 176 22.75 -20.11 -3.94
N LEU A 177 22.44 -19.48 -5.07
CA LEU A 177 22.25 -18.02 -5.14
C LEU A 177 21.11 -17.56 -4.22
N HIS A 178 20.05 -18.34 -4.10
CA HIS A 178 18.96 -18.03 -3.18
C HIS A 178 19.35 -18.22 -1.71
N GLY A 179 20.14 -19.25 -1.40
CA GLY A 179 20.62 -19.56 -0.06
C GLY A 179 21.64 -18.56 0.49
N THR A 180 22.30 -17.79 -0.38
CA THR A 180 23.26 -16.73 -0.03
C THR A 180 22.67 -15.33 -0.12
N ASN A 181 21.34 -15.21 -0.22
CA ASN A 181 20.65 -13.93 -0.38
C ASN A 181 21.13 -13.13 -1.61
N ASN A 182 21.35 -13.83 -2.74
CA ASN A 182 21.79 -13.28 -4.02
C ASN A 182 23.19 -12.63 -3.98
N GLY A 183 24.10 -13.29 -3.26
CA GLY A 183 25.51 -12.95 -3.16
C GLY A 183 26.33 -13.15 -4.46
N SER A 184 27.65 -12.97 -4.35
CA SER A 184 28.57 -13.20 -5.48
C SER A 184 28.67 -14.68 -5.89
N VAL A 185 29.32 -14.96 -7.02
CA VAL A 185 29.58 -16.34 -7.48
C VAL A 185 30.39 -17.10 -6.43
N GLU A 186 31.33 -16.44 -5.77
CA GLU A 186 32.18 -16.99 -4.71
C GLU A 186 31.34 -17.37 -3.48
N GLU A 187 30.42 -16.52 -3.04
CA GLU A 187 29.54 -16.81 -1.90
C GLU A 187 28.59 -17.96 -2.21
N ALA A 188 27.99 -17.97 -3.41
CA ALA A 188 27.14 -19.07 -3.87
C ALA A 188 27.91 -20.40 -3.93
N MET A 189 29.19 -20.37 -4.33
CA MET A 189 30.05 -21.54 -4.34
C MET A 189 30.38 -22.01 -2.92
N GLU A 190 30.71 -21.10 -2.00
CA GLU A 190 30.97 -21.42 -0.60
C GLU A 190 29.74 -22.07 0.07
N TRP A 191 28.54 -21.65 -0.30
CA TRP A 191 27.29 -22.26 0.16
C TRP A 191 27.01 -23.64 -0.45
N LEU A 192 27.38 -23.85 -1.72
CA LEU A 192 27.09 -25.06 -2.49
C LEU A 192 28.09 -26.19 -2.21
N MET A 193 29.37 -25.88 -2.03
CA MET A 193 30.43 -26.86 -1.78
C MET A 193 30.14 -27.85 -0.63
N PRO A 194 29.67 -27.42 0.56
CA PRO A 194 29.36 -28.36 1.65
C PRO A 194 28.05 -29.14 1.44
N ARG A 195 27.25 -28.79 0.42
CA ARG A 195 25.92 -29.37 0.14
C ARG A 195 25.88 -30.13 -1.18
N LEU A 196 27.04 -30.36 -1.80
CA LEU A 196 27.17 -31.02 -3.11
C LEU A 196 26.54 -32.42 -3.17
N ASP A 197 26.55 -33.12 -2.06
CA ASP A 197 26.03 -34.50 -1.96
C ASP A 197 24.58 -34.56 -1.48
N ASP A 198 23.90 -33.41 -1.31
CA ASP A 198 22.50 -33.36 -0.88
C ASP A 198 21.54 -33.61 -2.07
N PRO A 199 20.88 -34.79 -2.14
CA PRO A 199 19.97 -35.12 -3.24
C PRO A 199 18.72 -34.23 -3.28
N THR A 200 18.38 -33.52 -2.19
CA THR A 200 17.23 -32.59 -2.15
C THR A 200 17.47 -31.31 -2.97
N LEU A 201 18.73 -31.03 -3.33
CA LEU A 201 19.06 -29.91 -4.21
C LEU A 201 18.62 -30.15 -5.66
N ASP A 202 18.45 -31.40 -6.08
CA ASP A 202 17.97 -31.75 -7.42
C ASP A 202 16.44 -31.96 -7.47
N ASP A 203 15.76 -31.92 -6.32
CA ASP A 203 14.31 -32.00 -6.30
C ASP A 203 13.71 -30.78 -7.02
N PRO A 204 12.79 -31.00 -7.99
CA PRO A 204 12.12 -29.92 -8.70
C PRO A 204 11.42 -29.04 -7.68
N VAL A 205 11.63 -27.72 -7.79
CA VAL A 205 10.93 -26.74 -6.97
C VAL A 205 9.44 -26.92 -7.25
N VAL A 206 8.72 -27.56 -6.33
CA VAL A 206 7.27 -27.54 -6.31
C VAL A 206 6.91 -26.12 -5.90
N LEU A 207 6.96 -25.21 -6.86
CA LEU A 207 6.28 -23.93 -6.76
C LEU A 207 4.84 -24.32 -6.54
N ARG A 208 4.36 -24.15 -5.31
CA ARG A 208 2.93 -24.06 -5.04
C ARG A 208 2.43 -23.06 -6.06
N LYS A 209 1.76 -23.54 -7.12
CA LYS A 209 0.76 -22.73 -7.80
C LYS A 209 -0.15 -22.33 -6.65
N ASN A 210 -0.05 -21.09 -6.21
CA ASN A 210 -1.25 -20.42 -5.75
C ASN A 210 -2.15 -20.49 -6.97
N THR A 211 -2.96 -21.55 -7.02
CA THR A 211 -4.26 -21.50 -7.67
C THR A 211 -4.82 -20.16 -7.24
N ASN A 212 -5.05 -19.29 -8.21
CA ASN A 212 -5.89 -18.13 -8.02
C ASN A 212 -7.14 -18.64 -7.30
N ASP A 213 -7.21 -18.36 -5.99
CA ASP A 213 -8.34 -18.69 -5.15
C ASP A 213 -9.49 -17.84 -5.69
N GLY A 214 -10.45 -18.53 -6.30
CA GLY A 214 -11.83 -18.13 -6.45
C GLY A 214 -12.09 -16.82 -7.19
N ASP A 215 -12.37 -16.93 -8.48
CA ASP A 215 -13.64 -16.38 -8.95
C ASP A 215 -14.73 -16.93 -8.01
N ALA A 216 -15.21 -16.10 -7.08
CA ALA A 216 -16.09 -16.54 -6.00
C ALA A 216 -17.50 -16.76 -6.56
N SER A 217 -17.67 -17.80 -7.38
CA SER A 217 -18.98 -18.34 -7.67
C SER A 217 -19.47 -19.02 -6.41
N VAL A 218 -20.39 -18.38 -5.70
CA VAL A 218 -21.07 -18.98 -4.56
C VAL A 218 -22.00 -20.07 -5.07
N ASP A 219 -21.98 -21.24 -4.44
CA ASP A 219 -22.89 -22.33 -4.79
C ASP A 219 -24.34 -21.93 -4.47
N ALA A 220 -25.18 -21.83 -5.50
CA ALA A 220 -26.56 -21.40 -5.34
C ALA A 220 -27.39 -22.33 -4.43
N GLY A 221 -26.98 -23.59 -4.29
CA GLY A 221 -27.60 -24.54 -3.36
C GLY A 221 -27.30 -24.19 -1.90
N GLN A 222 -26.06 -23.82 -1.59
CA GLN A 222 -25.67 -23.36 -0.25
C GLN A 222 -26.33 -22.03 0.13
N VAL A 223 -26.48 -21.10 -0.82
CA VAL A 223 -27.23 -19.85 -0.59
C VAL A 223 -28.69 -20.17 -0.25
N SER A 224 -29.33 -21.06 -1.01
CA SER A 224 -30.71 -21.49 -0.74
C SER A 224 -30.85 -22.12 0.65
N MET A 225 -29.88 -22.95 1.07
CA MET A 225 -29.90 -23.58 2.40
C MET A 225 -29.82 -22.54 3.53
N LEU A 226 -29.02 -21.49 3.38
CA LEU A 226 -28.92 -20.41 4.36
C LEU A 226 -30.15 -19.48 4.32
N GLN A 227 -30.78 -19.29 3.16
CA GLN A 227 -32.06 -18.59 3.04
C GLN A 227 -33.19 -19.36 3.77
N ASP A 228 -33.21 -20.68 3.66
CA ASP A 228 -34.18 -21.54 4.36
C ASP A 228 -34.01 -21.48 5.90
N MET A 229 -32.80 -21.14 6.38
CA MET A 229 -32.52 -20.89 7.80
C MET A 229 -32.97 -19.50 8.28
N GLY A 230 -33.44 -18.63 7.36
CA GLY A 230 -33.98 -17.30 7.67
C GLY A 230 -33.00 -16.14 7.46
N PHE A 231 -31.84 -16.38 6.85
CA PHE A 231 -30.88 -15.32 6.51
C PHE A 231 -31.19 -14.69 5.14
N SER A 232 -30.84 -13.42 4.96
CA SER A 232 -31.04 -12.76 3.66
C SER A 232 -30.08 -13.31 2.61
N GLU A 233 -30.49 -13.31 1.34
CA GLU A 233 -29.65 -13.76 0.22
C GLU A 233 -28.28 -13.08 0.19
N LYS A 234 -28.28 -11.77 0.44
CA LYS A 234 -27.07 -10.93 0.44
C LYS A 234 -26.10 -11.34 1.55
N LEU A 235 -26.63 -11.52 2.76
CA LEU A 235 -25.85 -11.89 3.93
C LEU A 235 -25.33 -13.33 3.85
N ALA A 236 -26.16 -14.26 3.35
CA ALA A 236 -25.77 -15.65 3.07
C ALA A 236 -24.63 -15.73 2.04
N THR A 237 -24.74 -14.95 0.97
CA THR A 237 -23.69 -14.85 -0.08
C THR A 237 -22.39 -14.30 0.51
N LYS A 238 -22.45 -13.26 1.36
CA LYS A 238 -21.28 -12.70 2.05
C LYS A 238 -20.61 -13.70 2.97
N ALA A 239 -21.37 -14.40 3.81
CA ALA A 239 -20.85 -15.40 4.72
C ALA A 239 -20.16 -16.56 4.00
N LEU A 240 -20.71 -17.01 2.87
CA LEU A 240 -20.10 -18.07 2.06
C LEU A 240 -18.81 -17.59 1.36
N ILE A 241 -18.77 -16.35 0.88
CA ILE A 241 -17.56 -15.78 0.27
C ILE A 241 -16.43 -15.65 1.29
N VAL A 242 -16.72 -15.08 2.47
CA VAL A 242 -15.74 -14.91 3.54
C VAL A 242 -15.17 -16.26 4.01
N ASN A 243 -16.03 -17.30 4.03
CA ASN A 243 -15.66 -18.62 4.50
C ASN A 243 -15.33 -19.62 3.37
N LYS A 244 -15.00 -19.14 2.16
CA LYS A 244 -14.54 -19.97 1.03
C LYS A 244 -15.52 -21.13 0.67
N ASN A 245 -16.82 -20.84 0.58
CA ASN A 245 -17.91 -21.81 0.30
C ASN A 245 -18.03 -22.97 1.32
N ASN A 246 -17.56 -22.78 2.55
CA ASN A 246 -17.82 -23.69 3.66
C ASN A 246 -19.12 -23.30 4.38
N ALA A 247 -20.14 -24.15 4.30
CA ALA A 247 -21.48 -23.85 4.84
C ALA A 247 -21.49 -23.81 6.37
N GLU A 248 -20.77 -24.71 7.02
CA GLU A 248 -20.70 -24.79 8.48
C GLU A 248 -20.02 -23.55 9.09
N ALA A 249 -18.89 -23.14 8.49
CA ALA A 249 -18.18 -21.93 8.91
C ALA A 249 -18.97 -20.65 8.55
N ALA A 250 -19.71 -20.64 7.43
CA ALA A 250 -20.59 -19.54 7.08
C ALA A 250 -21.72 -19.36 8.10
N VAL A 251 -22.33 -20.44 8.59
CA VAL A 251 -23.36 -20.38 9.64
C VAL A 251 -22.79 -19.80 10.94
N GLU A 252 -21.63 -20.27 11.39
CA GLU A 252 -20.98 -19.75 12.60
C GLU A 252 -20.63 -18.25 12.47
N TRP A 253 -20.18 -17.84 11.28
CA TRP A 253 -19.92 -16.44 10.97
C TRP A 253 -21.19 -15.58 11.01
N LEU A 254 -22.30 -16.07 10.45
CA LEU A 254 -23.61 -15.39 10.48
C LEU A 254 -24.12 -15.19 11.91
N PHE A 255 -23.93 -16.16 12.81
CA PHE A 255 -24.34 -16.04 14.21
C PHE A 255 -23.46 -15.09 15.02
N SER A 256 -22.18 -14.95 14.64
CA SER A 256 -21.27 -14.00 15.29
C SER A 256 -21.41 -12.56 14.77
N HIS A 257 -22.11 -12.35 13.64
CA HIS A 257 -22.31 -11.05 13.00
C HIS A 257 -23.79 -10.77 12.68
N PRO A 258 -24.68 -10.68 13.69
CA PRO A 258 -26.12 -10.50 13.49
C PRO A 258 -26.53 -9.12 12.94
N ASP A 259 -25.68 -8.10 13.12
CA ASP A 259 -25.95 -6.71 12.69
C ASP A 259 -25.29 -6.36 11.33
N ASP A 260 -24.74 -7.34 10.62
CA ASP A 260 -24.10 -7.12 9.30
C ASP A 260 -25.16 -6.90 8.20
N ASP A 261 -24.94 -5.90 7.34
CA ASP A 261 -25.87 -5.47 6.29
C ASP A 261 -25.87 -6.38 5.05
N GLY A 262 -24.99 -7.38 5.01
CA GLY A 262 -24.82 -8.28 3.87
C GLY A 262 -24.24 -7.59 2.63
N GLU A 263 -23.73 -6.36 2.76
CA GLU A 263 -23.04 -5.71 1.65
C GLU A 263 -21.65 -6.33 1.52
N LEU A 264 -21.46 -7.03 0.40
CA LEU A 264 -20.13 -7.36 -0.09
C LEU A 264 -19.45 -6.05 -0.47
N PRO A 265 -18.18 -5.82 -0.08
CA PRO A 265 -17.41 -4.76 -0.69
C PRO A 265 -17.54 -4.96 -2.21
N LYS A 266 -18.06 -3.95 -2.91
CA LYS A 266 -18.14 -3.97 -4.37
C LYS A 266 -16.71 -4.12 -4.87
N VAL A 267 -16.31 -5.36 -5.15
CA VAL A 267 -15.13 -5.65 -5.95
C VAL A 267 -15.49 -5.11 -7.33
N ILE A 268 -15.19 -3.84 -7.56
CA ILE A 268 -15.07 -3.28 -8.90
C ILE A 268 -14.20 -4.30 -9.63
N SER A 269 -14.79 -4.97 -10.62
CA SER A 269 -14.11 -5.99 -11.40
C SER A 269 -12.76 -5.43 -11.86
N SER A 270 -11.70 -5.85 -11.17
CA SER A 270 -10.37 -5.25 -11.26
C SER A 270 -9.86 -5.33 -12.70
N THR A 271 -10.29 -6.35 -13.44
CA THR A 271 -10.03 -6.54 -14.88
C THR A 271 -10.58 -5.42 -15.76
N ALA A 272 -11.84 -4.99 -15.58
CA ALA A 272 -12.42 -3.92 -16.40
C ALA A 272 -11.72 -2.57 -16.14
N LYS A 273 -11.37 -2.29 -14.89
CA LYS A 273 -10.65 -1.06 -14.51
C LYS A 273 -9.19 -1.08 -14.99
N ILE A 274 -8.53 -2.24 -14.93
CA ILE A 274 -7.20 -2.45 -15.50
C ILE A 274 -7.21 -2.15 -17.00
N ASP A 275 -8.18 -2.67 -17.75
CA ASP A 275 -8.26 -2.45 -19.19
C ASP A 275 -8.57 -0.98 -19.53
N GLU A 276 -9.41 -0.29 -18.74
CA GLU A 276 -9.67 1.15 -18.88
C GLU A 276 -8.40 1.98 -18.65
N LEU A 277 -7.65 1.70 -17.58
CA LEU A 277 -6.42 2.43 -17.24
C LEU A 277 -5.31 2.19 -18.26
N LEU A 278 -5.17 0.96 -18.78
CA LEU A 278 -4.19 0.64 -19.82
C LEU A 278 -4.53 1.27 -21.18
N GLN A 279 -5.80 1.55 -21.47
CA GLN A 279 -6.20 2.24 -22.70
C GLN A 279 -5.89 3.73 -22.70
N LYS A 280 -5.62 4.33 -21.52
CA LYS A 280 -5.24 5.75 -21.38
C LYS A 280 -3.75 6.00 -21.70
N ASP A 281 -2.98 4.97 -22.08
CA ASP A 281 -1.56 5.07 -22.37
C ASP A 281 -1.27 5.78 -23.71
N GLY A 282 -0.60 6.92 -23.62
CA GLY A 282 -0.10 7.65 -24.78
C GLY A 282 1.12 8.55 -24.54
N VAL A 283 1.44 8.90 -23.28
CA VAL A 283 2.61 9.73 -22.94
C VAL A 283 3.05 9.37 -21.52
N SER A 284 4.36 9.18 -21.30
CA SER A 284 4.95 9.12 -19.95
C SER A 284 4.55 10.39 -19.19
N PRO A 285 3.71 10.30 -18.15
CA PRO A 285 3.27 11.49 -17.46
C PRO A 285 4.43 12.10 -16.67
N ASP A 286 4.64 13.40 -16.85
CA ASP A 286 5.50 14.16 -15.93
C ASP A 286 4.80 14.24 -14.57
N TYR A 287 5.55 14.07 -13.50
CA TYR A 287 5.06 14.20 -12.13
C TYR A 287 5.77 15.35 -11.42
N LYS A 288 5.02 16.06 -10.57
CA LYS A 288 5.54 17.10 -9.69
C LYS A 288 5.23 16.72 -8.25
N LEU A 289 6.20 16.91 -7.36
CA LEU A 289 5.99 16.64 -5.94
C LEU A 289 4.94 17.60 -5.38
N LYS A 290 3.88 17.02 -4.79
CA LYS A 290 2.73 17.76 -4.26
C LYS A 290 2.79 17.86 -2.75
N ALA A 291 3.12 16.77 -2.06
CA ALA A 291 3.21 16.76 -0.61
C ALA A 291 4.16 15.70 -0.09
N VAL A 292 4.69 15.93 1.10
CA VAL A 292 5.49 14.95 1.84
C VAL A 292 5.01 14.93 3.29
N VAL A 293 4.73 13.74 3.81
CA VAL A 293 4.50 13.50 5.23
C VAL A 293 5.80 12.99 5.83
N CYS A 294 6.27 13.66 6.88
CA CYS A 294 7.52 13.36 7.55
C CYS A 294 7.25 12.82 8.95
N HIS A 295 7.94 11.74 9.31
CA HIS A 295 7.96 11.22 10.67
C HIS A 295 9.18 11.75 11.41
N LYS A 296 8.98 12.70 12.33
CA LYS A 296 10.05 13.21 13.19
C LYS A 296 10.19 12.33 14.42
N GLY A 297 11.08 11.34 14.33
CA GLY A 297 11.39 10.47 15.46
C GLY A 297 12.50 9.50 15.10
N THR A 298 13.24 9.06 16.11
CA THR A 298 14.25 7.99 15.95
C THR A 298 13.68 6.61 16.28
N GLN A 299 12.45 6.54 16.79
CA GLN A 299 11.78 5.30 17.17
C GLN A 299 10.59 5.07 16.24
N VAL A 300 10.24 3.80 16.02
CA VAL A 300 9.05 3.44 15.22
C VAL A 300 7.76 3.63 16.02
N THR A 301 7.82 3.42 17.34
CA THR A 301 6.67 3.51 18.24
C THR A 301 6.39 4.92 18.74
N SER A 302 7.31 5.86 18.50
CA SER A 302 7.09 7.25 18.88
C SER A 302 7.76 8.27 17.97
N GLY A 303 7.02 9.33 17.71
CA GLY A 303 7.52 10.49 16.99
C GLY A 303 6.43 11.54 16.79
N HIS A 304 6.69 12.43 15.83
CA HIS A 304 5.83 13.56 15.53
C HIS A 304 5.65 13.71 14.01
N TYR A 305 4.41 13.65 13.54
CA TYR A 305 4.13 13.77 12.11
C TYR A 305 3.93 15.23 11.71
N VAL A 306 4.60 15.64 10.64
CA VAL A 306 4.40 16.93 9.99
C VAL A 306 4.17 16.73 8.50
N ALA A 307 3.43 17.65 7.87
CA ALA A 307 3.16 17.57 6.44
C ALA A 307 3.64 18.83 5.71
N PHE A 308 4.45 18.65 4.68
CA PHE A 308 4.83 19.71 3.75
C PHE A 308 3.96 19.58 2.51
N ILE A 309 3.23 20.64 2.16
CA ILE A 309 2.26 20.63 1.06
C ILE A 309 2.52 21.80 0.14
N LYS A 310 2.60 21.53 -1.16
CA LYS A 310 2.72 22.53 -2.21
C LYS A 310 1.34 23.09 -2.57
N LYS A 311 1.16 24.41 -2.40
CA LYS A 311 -0.06 25.15 -2.77
C LYS A 311 0.29 26.22 -3.80
N GLY A 312 0.03 25.93 -5.07
CA GLY A 312 0.52 26.74 -6.19
C GLY A 312 2.04 26.69 -6.26
N ASP A 313 2.69 27.85 -6.22
CA ASP A 313 4.16 27.95 -6.20
C ASP A 313 4.78 28.01 -4.80
N ARG A 314 3.95 27.88 -3.75
CA ARG A 314 4.39 27.99 -2.35
C ARG A 314 4.41 26.65 -1.66
N TRP A 315 5.36 26.48 -0.76
CA TRP A 315 5.45 25.33 0.12
C TRP A 315 5.06 25.71 1.53
N VAL A 316 4.15 24.93 2.12
CA VAL A 316 3.58 25.21 3.43
C VAL A 316 3.78 24.00 4.33
N LEU A 317 4.38 24.23 5.49
CA LEU A 317 4.52 23.25 6.57
C LEU A 317 3.27 23.31 7.46
N PHE A 318 2.63 22.16 7.62
CA PHE A 318 1.56 21.90 8.57
C PHE A 318 2.11 21.07 9.73
N ASN A 319 2.16 21.68 10.91
CA ASN A 319 2.59 21.09 12.16
C ASN A 319 1.50 21.33 13.21
N ASP A 320 0.53 20.43 13.27
CA ASP A 320 -0.70 20.58 14.05
C ASP A 320 -1.39 21.92 13.80
N GLU A 321 -1.50 22.76 14.82
CA GLU A 321 -2.10 24.11 14.75
C GLU A 321 -1.19 25.13 14.05
N LYS A 322 0.10 24.83 13.88
CA LYS A 322 1.08 25.73 13.28
C LYS A 322 1.15 25.51 11.78
N VAL A 323 0.85 26.56 11.02
CA VAL A 323 0.96 26.60 9.57
C VAL A 323 1.99 27.65 9.19
N VAL A 324 3.06 27.25 8.50
CA VAL A 324 4.20 28.11 8.19
C VAL A 324 4.54 28.03 6.71
N ASP A 325 4.71 29.18 6.04
CA ASP A 325 5.23 29.24 4.68
C ASP A 325 6.74 28.99 4.72
N VAL A 326 7.20 27.95 4.03
CA VAL A 326 8.60 27.50 3.98
C VAL A 326 9.18 27.60 2.57
N THR A 327 8.56 28.42 1.71
CA THR A 327 9.01 28.61 0.33
C THR A 327 10.44 29.18 0.28
N GLY A 328 11.35 28.42 -0.31
CA GLY A 328 12.76 28.82 -0.44
C GLY A 328 13.61 28.60 0.82
N ASP A 329 13.07 27.92 1.84
CA ASP A 329 13.84 27.55 3.02
C ASP A 329 14.58 26.22 2.81
N ASN A 330 15.91 26.29 2.71
CA ASN A 330 16.75 25.11 2.54
C ASN A 330 16.70 24.15 3.74
N LYS A 331 16.46 24.66 4.95
CA LYS A 331 16.39 23.81 6.15
C LYS A 331 15.19 22.87 6.12
N SER A 332 14.08 23.36 5.60
CA SER A 332 12.88 22.55 5.39
C SER A 332 13.11 21.42 4.39
N TRP A 333 13.99 21.61 3.39
CA TRP A 333 14.38 20.54 2.47
C TRP A 333 15.28 19.49 3.12
N GLU A 334 16.28 19.91 3.88
CA GLU A 334 17.11 18.96 4.64
C GLU A 334 16.25 18.12 5.61
N GLU A 335 15.19 18.72 6.16
CA GLU A 335 14.25 18.03 7.03
C GLU A 335 13.41 16.97 6.29
N ILE A 336 12.92 17.31 5.09
CA ILE A 336 12.18 16.37 4.24
C ILE A 336 13.07 15.23 3.79
N GLU A 337 14.28 15.53 3.33
CA GLU A 337 15.23 14.51 2.88
C GLU A 337 15.59 13.54 4.01
N ARG A 338 15.65 14.01 5.25
CA ARG A 338 16.00 13.19 6.40
C ARG A 338 14.82 12.38 6.96
N ASN A 339 13.63 12.96 6.99
CA ASN A 339 12.48 12.40 7.74
C ASN A 339 11.26 12.07 6.87
N GLY A 340 11.35 12.30 5.56
CA GLY A 340 10.25 12.05 4.63
C GLY A 340 9.88 10.57 4.59
N TYR A 341 8.60 10.29 4.78
CA TYR A 341 8.05 8.94 4.90
C TYR A 341 7.08 8.64 3.76
N VAL A 342 6.01 9.43 3.62
CA VAL A 342 5.03 9.28 2.55
C VAL A 342 5.13 10.44 1.58
N TYR A 343 5.34 10.15 0.31
CA TYR A 343 5.47 11.15 -0.76
C TYR A 343 4.25 11.07 -1.69
N VAL A 344 3.63 12.21 -1.95
CA VAL A 344 2.49 12.34 -2.87
C VAL A 344 2.92 13.16 -4.08
N TRP A 345 2.73 12.58 -5.26
CA TRP A 345 3.10 13.15 -6.55
C TRP A 345 1.84 13.44 -7.36
N GLU A 346 1.79 14.62 -7.96
CA GLU A 346 0.68 15.06 -8.81
C GLU A 346 1.14 15.04 -10.27
N ARG A 347 0.30 14.51 -11.16
CA ARG A 347 0.55 14.51 -12.60
C ARG A 347 0.53 15.96 -13.12
N ALA A 348 1.56 16.32 -13.88
CA ALA A 348 1.88 17.70 -14.28
C ALA A 348 1.07 18.26 -15.45
#